data_AF-A0A819SED0-F1
#
_entry.id   AF-A0A819SED0-F1
#
_cell.length_a   1.000
_cell.length_b   1.000
_cell.length_c   1.000
_cell.angle_alpha   90.00
_cell.angle_beta   90.00
_cell.angle_gamma   90.00
#
_symmetry.space_group_name_H-M   'P 1'
#
loop_
_entity.id
_entity.type
_entity.pdbx_description
1 polymer ?
#
loop_
_entity_poly.entity_id
_entity_poly.type
_entity_poly.pdbx_seq_one_letter_code
_entity_poly.pdbx_strand_id
1 'polypeptide(L)'
;MAGFDNNVNDIGLIKTIGIVVATSSIRTKASYIAIQCRNIVSNIKVKPGLEGYAIRRKCNSITQPGQLSCPIDPYFIMPDKCQYLFNLIDRVMPGNKIILVGIYCIKRNIPMNKIQGKDKLNIGIRQPYIRVLGIRIDTNGIGRSSTQTLTSNEEEEEEEFIRFLHTSNIYEIISNSIASSIYDVNDIKKSIACLLFDGSRKRLPDGLIRRGDINVLLIGDPGTAKSQLLKFINKVAPIGVYTSGKDSSAGGLTASVIRDLNSKNFVIEGHVGLHKCRPRLSENASEKLRNQYVLMRNGINIYEHEIGKKTTIPITVRQLEALIRIAESLAKMRLSSFVDEALRLFHVSTFASASSGNLTGIEGFITFDDQKEVTRIEKQIRRRFIIGSQVSELAIVQDFIQQNYSERTIYKVLHAMIRRGDIQYRIQHKILIRIR
;
A
#
# COMPACT_ATOMS: atom_id res chain seq x y z
N MET A 1 9.10 19.70 0.53
CA MET A 1 9.65 21.04 0.25
C MET A 1 11.02 20.86 -0.39
N ALA A 2 11.09 20.84 -1.72
CA ALA A 2 12.34 21.01 -2.45
C ALA A 2 12.26 22.41 -3.05
N GLY A 3 13.12 23.32 -2.59
CA GLY A 3 13.22 24.67 -3.13
C GLY A 3 13.74 24.58 -4.57
N PHE A 4 12.94 25.09 -5.51
CA PHE A 4 13.40 25.33 -6.86
C PHE A 4 13.65 26.83 -6.99
N ASP A 5 14.92 27.20 -7.17
CA ASP A 5 15.35 28.53 -7.53
C ASP A 5 14.91 28.82 -8.97
N ASN A 6 13.64 29.18 -9.14
CA ASN A 6 13.13 29.68 -10.41
C ASN A 6 13.49 31.17 -10.53
N ASN A 7 14.72 31.43 -10.99
CA ASN A 7 15.14 32.78 -11.33
C ASN A 7 14.20 33.38 -12.40
N VAL A 8 13.78 34.63 -12.18
CA VAL A 8 12.80 35.36 -13.00
C VAL A 8 13.27 35.60 -14.44
N ASN A 9 14.54 35.32 -14.76
CA ASN A 9 15.17 35.61 -16.05
C ASN A 9 15.03 34.49 -17.10
N ASP A 10 14.61 33.28 -16.73
CA ASP A 10 14.48 32.17 -17.69
C ASP A 10 13.06 32.08 -18.26
N ILE A 11 12.75 32.93 -19.25
CA ILE A 11 11.59 32.76 -20.15
C ILE A 11 11.92 31.66 -21.18
N GLY A 12 12.29 30.47 -20.68
CA GLY A 12 12.88 29.37 -21.46
C GLY A 12 12.05 28.09 -21.45
N LEU A 13 12.52 27.11 -22.23
CA LEU A 13 12.02 25.74 -22.23
C LEU A 13 12.46 25.06 -20.92
N ILE A 14 11.51 24.57 -20.14
CA ILE A 14 11.74 23.91 -18.86
C ILE A 14 11.38 22.43 -18.96
N LYS A 15 12.23 21.58 -18.37
CA LYS A 15 11.95 20.17 -18.12
C LYS A 15 11.84 19.94 -16.62
N THR A 16 10.68 19.47 -16.16
CA THR A 16 10.42 19.21 -14.73
C THR A 16 9.76 17.86 -14.52
N ILE A 17 10.00 17.26 -13.35
CA ILE A 17 9.45 15.97 -12.96
C ILE A 17 8.52 16.21 -11.77
N GLY A 18 7.32 15.64 -11.80
CA GLY A 18 6.33 15.85 -10.74
C GLY A 18 5.24 14.79 -10.72
N ILE A 19 4.34 14.88 -9.74
CA ILE A 19 3.13 14.05 -9.64
C ILE A 19 1.93 14.96 -9.90
N VAL A 20 0.98 14.51 -10.72
CA VAL A 20 -0.26 15.26 -10.95
C VAL A 20 -1.16 15.12 -9.73
N VAL A 21 -1.55 16.24 -9.12
CA VAL A 21 -2.43 16.25 -7.94
C VAL A 21 -3.90 16.36 -8.35
N ALA A 22 -4.20 17.16 -9.37
CA ALA A 22 -5.56 17.39 -9.83
C ALA A 22 -5.60 17.75 -11.32
N THR A 23 -6.71 17.44 -11.97
CA THR A 23 -6.99 17.77 -13.37
C THR A 23 -8.30 18.57 -13.46
N SER A 24 -8.29 19.67 -14.22
CA SER A 24 -9.51 20.44 -14.50
C SER A 24 -10.37 19.75 -15.55
N SER A 25 -11.68 19.99 -15.53
CA SER A 25 -12.57 19.59 -16.64
C SER A 25 -12.11 20.20 -17.96
N ILE A 26 -12.32 19.46 -19.04
CA ILE A 26 -11.97 19.86 -20.41
C ILE A 26 -12.64 21.21 -20.73
N ARG A 27 -11.84 22.18 -21.18
CA ARG A 27 -12.32 23.48 -21.67
C ARG A 27 -11.82 23.70 -23.09
N THR A 28 -12.69 24.20 -23.95
CA THR A 28 -12.35 24.48 -25.35
C THR A 28 -11.64 25.82 -25.47
N LYS A 29 -10.48 25.85 -26.14
CA LYS A 29 -9.83 27.10 -26.56
C LYS A 29 -9.73 27.17 -28.08
N ALA A 30 -10.18 28.28 -28.65
CA ALA A 30 -10.07 28.56 -30.08
C ALA A 30 -8.61 28.89 -30.46
N SER A 31 -8.09 28.24 -31.50
CA SER A 31 -6.82 28.58 -32.15
C SER A 31 -7.03 29.63 -33.24
N TYR A 32 -8.16 29.53 -33.94
CA TYR A 32 -8.59 30.52 -34.94
C TYR A 32 -10.00 30.97 -34.60
N ILE A 33 -10.19 32.28 -34.55
CA ILE A 33 -11.50 32.89 -34.35
C ILE A 33 -12.00 33.54 -35.64
N ALA A 34 -13.31 33.48 -35.83
CA ALA A 34 -14.01 34.24 -36.86
C ALA A 34 -14.85 35.30 -36.17
N ILE A 35 -14.70 36.55 -36.60
CA ILE A 35 -15.51 37.67 -36.12
C ILE A 35 -16.32 38.24 -37.28
N GLN A 36 -17.52 38.70 -36.99
CA GLN A 36 -18.40 39.30 -37.97
C GLN A 36 -18.85 40.68 -37.49
N CYS A 37 -18.85 41.64 -38.40
CA CYS A 37 -19.54 42.91 -38.21
C CYS A 37 -20.59 43.00 -39.33
N ARG A 38 -20.27 43.68 -40.45
CA ARG A 38 -21.01 43.58 -41.71
C ARG A 38 -20.50 42.43 -42.59
N ASN A 39 -19.19 42.40 -42.80
CA ASN A 39 -18.52 41.28 -43.46
C ASN A 39 -17.88 40.35 -42.41
N ILE A 40 -17.78 39.07 -42.75
CA ILE A 40 -17.11 38.07 -41.92
C ILE A 40 -15.60 38.18 -42.13
N VAL A 41 -14.86 38.37 -41.03
CA VAL A 41 -13.41 38.26 -40.99
C VAL A 41 -13.07 36.93 -40.31
N SER A 42 -12.72 35.93 -41.11
CA SER A 42 -12.30 34.60 -40.65
C SER A 42 -10.78 34.49 -40.49
N ASN A 43 -10.32 33.38 -39.89
CA ASN A 43 -8.91 33.01 -39.75
C ASN A 43 -8.03 33.96 -38.92
N ILE A 44 -8.59 34.62 -37.92
CA ILE A 44 -7.79 35.39 -36.97
C ILE A 44 -7.09 34.42 -36.03
N LYS A 45 -5.76 34.32 -36.16
CA LYS A 45 -4.93 33.47 -35.32
C LYS A 45 -4.84 34.02 -33.90
N VAL A 46 -5.30 33.25 -32.93
CA VAL A 46 -5.19 33.59 -31.50
C VAL A 46 -3.84 33.10 -30.98
N LYS A 47 -3.19 33.92 -30.14
CA LYS A 47 -1.95 33.49 -29.49
C LYS A 47 -2.20 32.27 -28.59
N PRO A 48 -1.38 31.22 -28.72
CA PRO A 48 -1.54 30.04 -27.88
C PRO A 48 -1.09 30.32 -26.44
N GLY A 49 -1.69 29.65 -25.45
CA GLY A 49 -1.47 29.90 -24.01
C GLY A 49 -2.77 30.31 -23.29
N LEU A 50 -2.68 31.06 -22.19
CA LEU A 50 -3.84 31.57 -21.44
C LEU A 50 -4.11 33.08 -21.66
N GLU A 51 -3.56 33.65 -22.74
CA GLU A 51 -3.81 35.03 -23.14
C GLU A 51 -5.12 35.16 -23.94
N GLY A 52 -5.83 36.26 -23.72
CA GLY A 52 -7.04 36.63 -24.48
C GLY A 52 -6.68 37.35 -25.79
N TYR A 53 -7.67 37.48 -26.68
CA TYR A 53 -7.53 38.26 -27.90
C TYR A 53 -8.32 39.57 -27.75
N ALA A 54 -7.66 40.71 -27.93
CA ALA A 54 -8.34 42.01 -27.93
C ALA A 54 -8.96 42.26 -29.30
N ILE A 55 -10.28 42.28 -29.36
CA ILE A 55 -11.03 42.60 -30.58
C ILE A 55 -10.86 44.09 -30.89
N ARG A 56 -10.77 44.44 -32.18
CA ARG A 56 -10.65 45.84 -32.61
C ARG A 56 -11.96 46.58 -32.32
N ARG A 57 -11.85 47.81 -31.82
CA ARG A 57 -13.02 48.65 -31.47
C ARG A 57 -13.71 49.32 -32.65
N LYS A 58 -13.06 49.39 -33.81
CA LYS A 58 -13.55 50.06 -35.03
C LYS A 58 -13.67 49.07 -36.17
N CYS A 59 -14.74 49.20 -36.96
CA CYS A 59 -14.95 48.41 -38.17
C CYS A 59 -13.93 48.78 -39.26
N ASN A 60 -13.46 47.80 -40.03
CA ASN A 60 -12.54 48.01 -41.16
C ASN A 60 -13.25 48.39 -42.48
N SER A 61 -14.59 48.42 -42.52
CA SER A 61 -15.32 48.72 -43.75
C SER A 61 -15.12 50.19 -44.15
N ILE A 62 -14.63 50.41 -45.37
CA ILE A 62 -14.58 51.74 -46.01
C ILE A 62 -16.03 52.21 -46.17
N THR A 63 -16.41 53.29 -45.49
CA THR A 63 -17.74 53.90 -45.59
C THR A 63 -17.92 54.48 -46.99
N GLN A 64 -18.80 53.90 -47.79
CA GLN A 64 -19.32 54.53 -49.00
C GLN A 64 -20.21 55.73 -48.62
N PRO A 65 -20.26 56.81 -49.42
CA PRO A 65 -21.10 57.96 -49.12
C PRO A 65 -22.58 57.54 -49.06
N GLY A 66 -23.21 57.71 -47.89
CA GLY A 66 -24.60 57.30 -47.62
C GLY A 66 -24.77 56.18 -46.59
N GLN A 67 -23.69 55.49 -46.16
CA GLN A 67 -23.78 54.45 -45.12
C GLN A 67 -23.44 54.98 -43.73
N LEU A 68 -24.35 54.75 -42.77
CA LEU A 68 -24.12 55.01 -41.33
C LEU A 68 -22.87 54.23 -40.84
N SER A 69 -22.02 54.89 -40.07
CA SER A 69 -20.85 54.29 -39.44
C SER A 69 -21.26 53.28 -38.36
N CYS A 70 -20.49 52.19 -38.22
CA CYS A 70 -20.75 51.19 -37.19
C CYS A 70 -20.49 51.77 -35.78
N PRO A 71 -21.25 51.35 -34.75
CA PRO A 71 -20.99 51.74 -33.37
C PRO A 71 -19.62 51.22 -32.89
N ILE A 72 -19.15 51.75 -31.75
CA ILE A 72 -17.94 51.27 -31.07
C ILE A 72 -18.16 49.82 -30.65
N ASP A 73 -17.17 48.96 -30.89
CA ASP A 73 -17.19 47.50 -30.66
C ASP A 73 -18.26 46.72 -31.45
N PRO A 74 -18.28 46.81 -32.80
CA PRO A 74 -19.37 46.26 -33.62
C PRO A 74 -19.17 44.79 -34.02
N TYR A 75 -18.16 44.11 -33.48
CA TYR A 75 -17.79 42.74 -33.87
C TYR A 75 -18.37 41.71 -32.89
N PHE A 76 -18.99 40.67 -33.44
CA PHE A 76 -19.40 39.47 -32.70
C PHE A 76 -18.57 38.26 -33.11
N ILE A 77 -18.33 37.35 -32.17
CA ILE A 77 -17.61 36.10 -32.44
C ILE A 77 -18.60 35.09 -33.03
N MET A 78 -18.21 34.45 -34.13
CA MET A 78 -18.99 33.39 -34.77
C MET A 78 -18.50 32.01 -34.29
N PRO A 79 -19.16 31.37 -33.30
CA PRO A 79 -18.68 30.12 -32.72
C PRO A 79 -18.59 29.00 -33.77
N ASP A 80 -19.54 28.92 -34.69
CA ASP A 80 -19.63 27.87 -35.71
C ASP A 80 -18.44 27.88 -36.69
N LYS A 81 -17.78 29.04 -36.84
CA LYS A 81 -16.64 29.24 -37.75
C LYS A 81 -15.31 29.33 -37.01
N CYS A 82 -15.29 29.11 -35.70
CA CYS A 82 -14.06 29.06 -34.91
C CYS A 82 -13.44 27.65 -34.94
N GLN A 83 -12.11 27.57 -34.97
CA GLN A 83 -11.40 26.31 -34.85
C GLN A 83 -10.85 26.14 -33.44
N TYR A 84 -11.14 25.00 -32.82
CA TYR A 84 -10.74 24.67 -31.46
C TYR A 84 -9.64 23.59 -31.47
N LEU A 85 -8.66 23.71 -30.58
CA LEU A 85 -7.57 22.75 -30.46
C LEU A 85 -7.71 21.93 -29.16
N PHE A 86 -7.64 20.60 -29.27
CA PHE A 86 -7.64 19.66 -28.15
C PHE A 86 -6.33 18.85 -28.12
N ASN A 87 -5.21 19.51 -27.86
CA ASN A 87 -3.92 18.81 -27.79
C ASN A 87 -3.57 18.46 -26.33
N LEU A 88 -3.19 17.19 -26.10
CA LEU A 88 -2.70 16.61 -24.83
C LEU A 88 -3.73 16.46 -23.70
N ILE A 89 -5.02 16.56 -24.01
CA ILE A 89 -6.10 16.42 -23.02
C ILE A 89 -6.33 14.93 -22.71
N ASP A 90 -6.68 14.64 -21.46
CA ASP A 90 -7.02 13.30 -20.94
C ASP A 90 -5.91 12.23 -21.00
N ARG A 91 -4.65 12.64 -21.22
CA ARG A 91 -3.51 11.72 -21.24
C ARG A 91 -2.96 11.37 -19.85
N VAL A 92 -3.31 12.12 -18.81
CA VAL A 92 -2.71 11.97 -17.47
C VAL A 92 -3.79 12.08 -16.42
N MET A 93 -3.82 11.11 -15.50
CA MET A 93 -4.73 11.08 -14.36
C MET A 93 -4.04 11.65 -13.10
N PRO A 94 -4.80 12.21 -12.14
CA PRO A 94 -4.26 12.55 -10.83
C PRO A 94 -3.63 11.30 -10.19
N GLY A 95 -2.43 11.44 -9.62
CA GLY A 95 -1.60 10.37 -9.07
C GLY A 95 -0.46 9.91 -9.99
N ASN A 96 -0.52 10.21 -11.29
CA ASN A 96 0.55 9.82 -12.21
C ASN A 96 1.82 10.67 -12.02
N LYS A 97 2.98 10.00 -12.01
CA LYS A 97 4.28 10.65 -12.08
C LYS A 97 4.59 10.98 -13.53
N ILE A 98 4.92 12.23 -13.81
CA ILE A 98 5.16 12.74 -15.16
C ILE A 98 6.49 13.46 -15.26
N ILE A 99 7.10 13.36 -16.44
CA ILE A 99 8.16 14.22 -16.92
C ILE A 99 7.49 15.18 -17.90
N LEU A 100 7.45 16.46 -17.55
CA LEU A 100 6.85 17.50 -18.37
C LEU A 100 7.96 18.33 -19.02
N VAL A 101 7.74 18.65 -20.30
CA VAL A 101 8.53 19.63 -21.05
C VAL A 101 7.56 20.74 -21.44
N GLY A 102 7.85 21.96 -21.03
CA GLY A 102 6.97 23.10 -21.27
C GLY A 102 7.70 24.42 -21.27
N ILE A 103 7.00 25.47 -21.68
CA ILE A 103 7.51 26.84 -21.66
C ILE A 103 6.95 27.52 -20.41
N TYR A 104 7.82 28.12 -19.61
CA TYR A 104 7.37 28.94 -18.49
C TYR A 104 6.74 30.23 -19.00
N CYS A 105 5.48 30.45 -18.65
CA CYS A 105 4.66 31.54 -19.16
C CYS A 105 4.05 32.32 -18.00
N ILE A 106 3.79 33.60 -18.26
CA ILE A 106 3.11 34.47 -17.29
C ILE A 106 1.73 34.80 -17.82
N LYS A 107 0.71 34.65 -16.98
CA LYS A 107 -0.67 35.01 -17.35
C LYS A 107 -0.77 36.54 -17.38
N ARG A 108 -0.97 37.10 -18.59
CA ARG A 108 -1.33 38.51 -18.74
C ARG A 108 -2.82 38.65 -18.47
N ASN A 109 -3.17 39.05 -17.25
CA ASN A 109 -4.51 39.52 -16.98
C ASN A 109 -4.67 40.88 -17.67
N ILE A 110 -5.59 40.95 -18.63
CA ILE A 110 -6.11 42.24 -19.09
C ILE A 110 -6.76 42.87 -17.84
N PRO A 111 -6.41 44.11 -17.47
CA PRO A 111 -7.09 44.79 -16.39
C PRO A 111 -8.55 44.96 -16.80
N MET A 112 -9.41 44.06 -16.32
CA MET A 112 -10.84 44.33 -16.29
C MET A 112 -11.01 45.48 -15.29
N ASN A 113 -11.56 46.60 -15.77
CA ASN A 113 -12.06 47.68 -14.94
C ASN A 113 -13.18 47.14 -14.05
N LYS A 114 -12.83 46.39 -13.01
CA LYS A 114 -13.74 46.14 -11.89
C LYS A 114 -13.79 47.43 -11.09
N ILE A 115 -14.84 48.18 -11.34
CA ILE A 115 -15.27 49.31 -10.52
C ILE A 115 -15.57 48.76 -9.11
N GLN A 116 -14.90 49.40 -8.15
CA GLN A 116 -15.15 49.50 -6.70
C GLN A 116 -15.23 48.21 -5.85
N GLY A 117 -14.42 48.23 -4.79
CA GLY A 117 -14.67 47.43 -3.58
C GLY A 117 -13.43 46.75 -3.02
N LYS A 118 -12.67 47.52 -2.23
CA LYS A 118 -11.67 47.12 -1.21
C LYS A 118 -10.42 46.33 -1.66
N ASP A 119 -9.29 46.99 -1.39
CA ASP A 119 -7.94 46.48 -1.14
C ASP A 119 -7.26 45.73 -2.30
N LYS A 120 -6.52 46.49 -3.12
CA LYS A 120 -5.50 45.95 -4.03
C LYS A 120 -4.13 46.56 -3.74
N LEU A 121 -3.44 45.95 -2.77
CA LEU A 121 -2.01 46.14 -2.53
C LEU A 121 -1.11 45.21 -3.38
N ASN A 122 -1.57 44.71 -4.53
CA ASN A 122 -0.74 43.87 -5.42
C ASN A 122 -0.60 44.50 -6.81
N ILE A 123 0.18 45.56 -6.88
CA ILE A 123 0.66 46.16 -8.13
C ILE A 123 1.75 45.23 -8.70
N GLY A 124 1.45 44.51 -9.78
CA GLY A 124 2.47 43.85 -10.60
C GLY A 124 2.72 42.35 -10.39
N ILE A 125 2.14 41.69 -9.37
CA ILE A 125 2.29 40.23 -9.21
C ILE A 125 1.46 39.51 -10.27
N ARG A 126 2.14 38.91 -11.26
CA ARG A 126 1.51 38.13 -12.33
C ARG A 126 1.56 36.64 -11.98
N GLN A 127 0.50 35.90 -12.31
CA GLN A 127 0.42 34.47 -12.03
C GLN A 127 1.23 33.67 -13.06
N PRO A 128 2.25 32.90 -12.64
CA PRO A 128 3.00 32.04 -13.54
C PRO A 128 2.24 30.74 -13.83
N TYR A 129 2.50 30.16 -15.00
CA TYR A 129 2.04 28.82 -15.38
C TYR A 129 3.00 28.20 -16.39
N ILE A 130 3.07 26.88 -16.43
CA ILE A 130 3.87 26.18 -17.45
C ILE A 130 2.93 25.75 -18.57
N ARG A 131 3.25 26.17 -19.79
CA ARG A 131 2.57 25.68 -20.98
C ARG A 131 3.25 24.39 -21.44
N VAL A 132 2.56 23.27 -21.29
CA VAL A 132 3.06 21.95 -21.69
C VAL A 132 3.18 21.86 -23.21
N LEU A 133 4.35 21.46 -23.70
CA LEU A 133 4.60 21.11 -25.10
C LEU A 133 4.62 19.58 -25.27
N GLY A 134 5.17 18.88 -24.29
CA GLY A 134 5.24 17.42 -24.25
C GLY A 134 5.12 16.92 -22.82
N ILE A 135 4.39 15.81 -22.66
CA ILE A 135 4.25 15.09 -21.40
C ILE A 135 4.65 13.64 -21.65
N ARG A 136 5.47 13.09 -20.77
CA ARG A 136 5.80 11.67 -20.71
C ARG A 136 5.41 11.19 -19.33
N ILE A 137 4.70 10.07 -19.25
CA ILE A 137 4.43 9.41 -17.98
C ILE A 137 5.71 8.65 -17.63
N ASP A 138 6.20 8.87 -16.42
CA ASP A 138 7.38 8.16 -15.93
C ASP A 138 6.94 6.76 -15.50
N THR A 139 7.09 5.79 -16.40
CA THR A 139 6.84 4.37 -16.15
C THR A 139 8.04 3.67 -15.53
N ASN A 140 9.13 4.39 -15.23
CA ASN A 140 10.33 3.81 -14.64
C ASN A 140 10.07 3.42 -13.17
N GLY A 141 9.52 2.21 -13.02
CA GLY A 141 9.22 1.53 -11.80
C GLY A 141 8.39 0.29 -12.11
N ILE A 142 8.91 -0.89 -11.76
CA ILE A 142 8.18 -2.16 -11.80
C ILE A 142 6.88 -1.98 -11.01
N GLY A 143 5.74 -1.88 -11.68
CA GLY A 143 4.42 -1.82 -11.02
C GLY A 143 3.56 -0.59 -11.30
N ARG A 144 3.96 0.35 -12.17
CA ARG A 144 3.06 1.43 -12.64
C ARG A 144 2.68 1.29 -14.11
N SER A 145 2.20 0.11 -14.48
CA SER A 145 1.50 -0.08 -15.74
C SER A 145 0.08 0.48 -15.61
N SER A 146 -0.07 1.77 -15.91
CA SER A 146 -1.36 2.26 -16.39
C SER A 146 -1.63 1.55 -17.71
N THR A 147 -2.80 0.92 -17.80
CA THR A 147 -3.35 0.26 -18.98
C THR A 147 -2.98 0.99 -20.28
N GLN A 148 -2.46 0.23 -21.26
CA GLN A 148 -2.12 0.60 -22.64
C GLN A 148 -0.69 1.12 -22.91
N THR A 149 0.22 0.19 -23.19
CA THR A 149 0.85 0.06 -24.52
C THR A 149 1.43 -1.34 -24.64
N LEU A 150 0.80 -2.18 -25.46
CA LEU A 150 1.34 -3.44 -25.95
C LEU A 150 2.65 -3.14 -26.68
N THR A 151 3.78 -3.50 -26.07
CA THR A 151 5.07 -3.52 -26.75
C THR A 151 5.52 -4.96 -26.88
N SER A 152 6.15 -5.28 -28.00
CA SER A 152 6.71 -6.59 -28.42
C SER A 152 7.67 -7.28 -27.45
N ASN A 153 7.90 -6.72 -26.26
CA ASN A 153 8.80 -7.27 -25.24
C ASN A 153 8.06 -8.07 -24.15
N GLU A 154 6.72 -8.03 -24.11
CA GLU A 154 5.94 -8.73 -23.08
C GLU A 154 6.01 -10.26 -23.24
N GLU A 155 6.17 -10.80 -24.44
CA GLU A 155 6.22 -12.26 -24.65
C GLU A 155 7.50 -12.86 -24.05
N GLU A 156 8.66 -12.21 -24.24
CA GLU A 156 9.93 -12.65 -23.63
C GLU A 156 9.90 -12.52 -22.10
N GLU A 157 9.36 -11.42 -21.58
CA GLU A 157 9.21 -11.19 -20.13
C GLU A 157 8.19 -12.17 -19.49
N GLU A 158 7.08 -12.47 -20.18
CA GLU A 158 6.10 -13.46 -19.73
C GLU A 158 6.70 -14.87 -19.73
N GLU A 159 7.52 -15.22 -20.73
CA GLU A 159 8.23 -16.51 -20.76
C GLU A 159 9.27 -16.64 -19.65
N GLU A 160 10.02 -15.57 -19.34
CA GLU A 160 10.93 -15.55 -18.19
C GLU A 160 10.18 -15.68 -16.87
N PHE A 161 9.04 -15.00 -16.74
CA PHE A 161 8.20 -15.08 -15.56
C PHE A 161 7.60 -16.48 -15.37
N ILE A 162 7.14 -17.12 -16.46
CA ILE A 162 6.65 -18.50 -16.43
C ILE A 162 7.79 -19.46 -16.05
N ARG A 163 8.99 -19.31 -16.63
CA ARG A 163 10.18 -20.08 -16.23
C ARG A 163 10.50 -19.90 -14.74
N PHE A 164 10.41 -18.67 -14.24
CA PHE A 164 10.60 -18.37 -12.82
C PHE A 164 9.53 -19.05 -11.95
N LEU A 165 8.26 -19.07 -12.37
CA LEU A 165 7.16 -19.76 -11.68
C LEU A 165 7.30 -21.28 -11.64
N HIS A 166 8.04 -21.88 -12.58
CA HIS A 166 8.34 -23.32 -12.55
C HIS A 166 9.53 -23.68 -11.66
N THR A 167 10.26 -22.69 -11.12
CA THR A 167 11.42 -22.94 -10.28
C THR A 167 11.00 -23.49 -8.91
N SER A 168 11.62 -24.59 -8.46
CA SER A 168 11.46 -25.07 -7.08
C SER A 168 12.01 -24.05 -6.09
N ASN A 169 11.25 -23.71 -5.04
CA ASN A 169 11.61 -22.72 -3.98
C ASN A 169 11.40 -21.22 -4.26
N ILE A 170 10.49 -20.85 -5.18
CA ILE A 170 10.08 -19.44 -5.41
C ILE A 170 9.75 -18.68 -4.13
N TYR A 171 9.00 -19.31 -3.22
CA TYR A 171 8.57 -18.66 -1.99
C TYR A 171 9.74 -18.18 -1.12
N GLU A 172 10.77 -19.01 -1.00
CA GLU A 172 11.97 -18.67 -0.23
C GLU A 172 12.81 -17.62 -0.94
N ILE A 173 12.96 -17.75 -2.26
CA ILE A 173 13.69 -16.78 -3.10
C ILE A 173 13.06 -15.39 -2.99
N ILE A 174 11.72 -15.29 -3.12
CA ILE A 174 10.99 -14.02 -2.97
C ILE A 174 11.13 -13.49 -1.53
N SER A 175 10.98 -14.36 -0.52
CA SER A 175 11.10 -13.92 0.87
C SER A 175 12.50 -13.40 1.20
N ASN A 176 13.56 -14.01 0.65
CA ASN A 176 14.94 -13.60 0.88
C ASN A 176 15.34 -12.36 0.07
N SER A 177 14.74 -12.15 -1.11
CA SER A 177 14.98 -10.95 -1.92
C SER A 177 14.33 -9.70 -1.33
N ILE A 178 13.26 -9.85 -0.54
CA ILE A 178 12.67 -8.74 0.22
C ILE A 178 13.64 -8.28 1.31
N ALA A 179 14.11 -7.04 1.17
CA ALA A 179 15.03 -6.39 2.11
C ALA A 179 16.26 -7.26 2.46
N SER A 180 17.08 -7.55 1.45
CA SER A 180 18.34 -8.31 1.60
C SER A 180 19.30 -7.73 2.64
N SER A 181 19.19 -6.44 2.97
CA SER A 181 20.01 -5.77 3.99
C SER A 181 19.63 -6.14 5.44
N ILE A 182 18.47 -6.73 5.68
CA ILE A 182 17.98 -7.07 7.02
C ILE A 182 18.07 -8.59 7.20
N TYR A 183 18.82 -9.04 8.20
CA TYR A 183 19.01 -10.46 8.49
C TYR A 183 18.07 -10.95 9.61
N ASP A 184 17.88 -12.27 9.69
CA ASP A 184 17.26 -12.97 10.81
C ASP A 184 15.77 -12.67 11.10
N VAL A 185 15.00 -12.32 10.05
CA VAL A 185 13.57 -12.01 10.15
C VAL A 185 12.75 -12.68 9.04
N ASN A 186 13.00 -13.96 8.79
CA ASN A 186 12.43 -14.69 7.65
C ASN A 186 10.89 -14.75 7.69
N ASP A 187 10.29 -14.98 8.86
CA ASP A 187 8.82 -15.04 8.99
C ASP A 187 8.14 -13.68 8.74
N ILE A 188 8.81 -12.58 9.10
CA ILE A 188 8.33 -11.22 8.83
C ILE A 188 8.40 -10.94 7.32
N LYS A 189 9.52 -11.28 6.67
CA LYS A 189 9.67 -11.13 5.22
C LYS A 189 8.67 -11.96 4.43
N LYS A 190 8.41 -13.20 4.87
CA LYS A 190 7.36 -14.09 4.34
C LYS A 190 5.97 -13.48 4.45
N SER A 191 5.66 -12.83 5.58
CA SER A 191 4.38 -12.13 5.80
C SER A 191 4.25 -10.89 4.90
N ILE A 192 5.35 -10.16 4.69
CA ILE A 192 5.40 -9.01 3.77
C ILE A 192 5.26 -9.44 2.31
N ALA A 193 5.84 -10.58 1.93
CA ALA A 193 5.60 -11.15 0.61
C ALA A 193 4.10 -11.35 0.41
N CYS A 194 3.41 -11.96 1.39
CA CYS A 194 1.97 -12.19 1.31
C CYS A 194 1.18 -10.87 1.16
N LEU A 195 1.61 -9.80 1.84
CA LEU A 195 1.04 -8.46 1.72
C LEU A 195 1.16 -7.88 0.29
N LEU A 196 2.29 -8.09 -0.39
CA LEU A 196 2.51 -7.55 -1.75
C LEU A 196 1.64 -8.22 -2.81
N PHE A 197 1.43 -9.53 -2.70
CA PHE A 197 0.61 -10.31 -3.67
C PHE A 197 -0.88 -10.29 -3.34
N ASP A 198 -1.19 -10.16 -2.05
CA ASP A 198 -2.51 -9.96 -1.50
C ASP A 198 -3.53 -11.08 -1.79
N GLY A 199 -4.68 -11.07 -1.11
CA GLY A 199 -5.76 -12.04 -1.37
C GLY A 199 -6.64 -11.65 -2.58
N SER A 200 -7.69 -12.43 -2.84
CA SER A 200 -8.62 -12.16 -3.95
C SER A 200 -9.91 -11.50 -3.45
N ARG A 201 -10.31 -10.39 -4.07
CA ARG A 201 -11.62 -9.77 -3.79
C ARG A 201 -12.73 -10.61 -4.39
N LYS A 202 -13.70 -11.00 -3.56
CA LYS A 202 -14.82 -11.87 -3.96
C LYS A 202 -16.14 -11.14 -3.77
N ARG A 203 -16.97 -11.16 -4.80
CA ARG A 203 -18.37 -10.71 -4.73
C ARG A 203 -19.24 -11.96 -4.68
N LEU A 204 -20.04 -12.08 -3.63
CA LEU A 204 -21.04 -13.14 -3.52
C LEU A 204 -22.27 -12.77 -4.35
N PRO A 205 -23.09 -13.77 -4.76
CA PRO A 205 -24.36 -13.51 -5.43
C PRO A 205 -25.30 -12.62 -4.60
N ASP A 206 -25.17 -12.65 -3.28
CA ASP A 206 -25.97 -11.85 -2.33
C ASP A 206 -25.58 -10.36 -2.28
N GLY A 207 -24.65 -9.91 -3.12
CA GLY A 207 -24.13 -8.53 -3.12
C GLY A 207 -23.09 -8.24 -2.04
N LEU A 208 -22.85 -9.18 -1.12
CA LEU A 208 -21.78 -9.06 -0.12
C LEU A 208 -20.40 -9.11 -0.79
N ILE A 209 -19.58 -8.11 -0.50
CA ILE A 209 -18.20 -8.01 -1.00
C ILE A 209 -17.26 -8.40 0.13
N ARG A 210 -16.49 -9.48 -0.07
CA ARG A 210 -15.41 -9.86 0.84
C ARG A 210 -14.14 -9.14 0.44
N ARG A 211 -13.47 -8.58 1.44
CA ARG A 211 -12.17 -7.92 1.28
C ARG A 211 -11.15 -8.98 0.86
N GLY A 212 -10.38 -8.67 -0.19
CA GLY A 212 -9.23 -9.48 -0.60
C GLY A 212 -7.98 -9.11 0.18
N ASP A 213 -7.95 -7.88 0.69
CA ASP A 213 -6.70 -7.29 1.12
C ASP A 213 -6.23 -7.74 2.52
N ILE A 214 -4.93 -7.93 2.68
CA ILE A 214 -4.24 -8.32 3.92
C ILE A 214 -3.70 -7.07 4.61
N ASN A 215 -3.82 -7.04 5.95
CA ASN A 215 -3.17 -6.04 6.80
C ASN A 215 -2.15 -6.74 7.69
N VAL A 216 -0.97 -6.14 7.84
CA VAL A 216 0.09 -6.64 8.72
C VAL A 216 0.38 -5.60 9.79
N LEU A 217 0.50 -6.05 11.04
CA LEU A 217 0.92 -5.23 12.18
C LEU A 217 2.29 -5.74 12.65
N LEU A 218 3.27 -4.84 12.78
CA LEU A 218 4.61 -5.16 13.28
C LEU A 218 4.82 -4.49 14.63
N ILE A 219 4.99 -5.29 15.67
CA ILE A 219 5.31 -4.85 17.04
C ILE A 219 6.68 -5.40 17.41
N GLY A 220 7.46 -4.67 18.19
CA GLY A 220 8.75 -5.12 18.71
C GLY A 220 9.54 -3.98 19.33
N ASP A 221 10.76 -4.28 19.74
CA ASP A 221 11.65 -3.28 20.34
C ASP A 221 12.14 -2.23 19.32
N PRO A 222 12.49 -1.02 19.77
CA PRO A 222 13.22 -0.06 18.93
C PRO A 222 14.57 -0.65 18.51
N GLY A 223 15.04 -0.32 17.30
CA GLY A 223 16.33 -0.81 16.77
C GLY A 223 16.26 -2.06 15.89
N THR A 224 15.11 -2.74 15.80
CA THR A 224 14.89 -3.96 14.99
C THR A 224 14.64 -3.68 13.49
N ALA A 225 15.18 -2.58 12.95
CA ALA A 225 15.08 -2.18 11.54
C ALA A 225 13.65 -2.06 10.92
N LYS A 226 12.58 -2.09 11.73
CA LYS A 226 11.17 -1.98 11.28
C LYS A 226 10.90 -0.80 10.32
N SER A 227 11.41 0.40 10.64
CA SER A 227 11.22 1.58 9.79
C SER A 227 11.93 1.48 8.45
N GLN A 228 13.07 0.78 8.39
CA GLN A 228 13.80 0.56 7.14
C GLN A 228 13.07 -0.45 6.26
N LEU A 229 12.48 -1.48 6.87
CA LEU A 229 11.64 -2.46 6.19
C LEU A 229 10.41 -1.81 5.54
N LEU A 230 9.69 -0.94 6.27
CA LEU A 230 8.55 -0.19 5.71
C LEU A 230 8.95 0.73 4.56
N LYS A 231 10.10 1.40 4.65
CA LYS A 231 10.64 2.22 3.54
C LYS A 231 10.98 1.38 2.32
N PHE A 232 11.50 0.17 2.51
CA PHE A 232 11.78 -0.77 1.41
C PHE A 232 10.47 -1.21 0.73
N ILE A 233 9.47 -1.61 1.50
CA ILE A 233 8.15 -1.99 0.97
C ILE A 233 7.55 -0.85 0.15
N ASN A 234 7.64 0.39 0.63
CA ASN A 234 7.12 1.56 -0.10
C ASN A 234 7.83 1.81 -1.44
N LYS A 235 9.07 1.35 -1.60
CA LYS A 235 9.82 1.44 -2.87
C LYS A 235 9.47 0.31 -3.84
N VAL A 236 9.20 -0.89 -3.32
CA VAL A 236 8.91 -2.10 -4.11
C VAL A 236 7.44 -2.18 -4.51
N ALA A 237 6.54 -1.68 -3.66
CA ALA A 237 5.11 -1.70 -3.94
C ALA A 237 4.77 -0.85 -5.18
N PRO A 238 3.86 -1.32 -6.06
CA PRO A 238 3.45 -0.58 -7.25
C PRO A 238 2.89 0.81 -6.90
N ILE A 239 2.12 0.84 -5.81
CA ILE A 239 1.53 2.04 -5.24
C ILE A 239 1.65 1.92 -3.71
N GLY A 240 2.49 2.75 -3.13
CA GLY A 240 2.67 2.85 -1.68
C GLY A 240 2.80 4.31 -1.29
N VAL A 241 2.18 4.67 -0.17
CA VAL A 241 2.39 5.96 0.49
C VAL A 241 2.89 5.67 1.89
N TYR A 242 4.10 6.11 2.19
CA TYR A 242 4.68 6.01 3.53
C TYR A 242 4.31 7.25 4.33
N THR A 243 3.56 7.07 5.42
CA THR A 243 3.16 8.14 6.34
C THR A 243 3.64 7.84 7.75
N SER A 244 4.10 8.87 8.46
CA SER A 244 4.46 8.78 9.88
C SER A 244 3.39 9.43 10.75
N GLY A 245 3.11 8.83 11.92
CA GLY A 245 1.96 9.12 12.79
C GLY A 245 1.83 10.55 13.33
N LYS A 246 2.84 11.41 13.17
CA LYS A 246 2.77 12.82 13.60
C LYS A 246 2.08 13.74 12.59
N ASP A 247 2.10 13.39 11.30
CA ASP A 247 1.56 14.23 10.21
C ASP A 247 0.32 13.61 9.54
N SER A 248 -0.11 12.43 9.99
CA SER A 248 -1.24 11.68 9.43
C SER A 248 -2.54 11.96 10.18
N SER A 249 -3.10 13.15 9.93
CA SER A 249 -4.47 13.45 10.38
C SER A 249 -5.51 12.60 9.62
N ALA A 250 -6.73 12.49 10.14
CA ALA A 250 -7.80 11.68 9.52
C ALA A 250 -8.05 12.05 8.04
N GLY A 251 -7.88 13.32 7.65
CA GLY A 251 -7.99 13.77 6.26
C GLY A 251 -6.78 13.48 5.36
N GLY A 252 -5.65 13.06 5.95
CA GLY A 252 -4.44 12.62 5.24
C GLY A 252 -4.33 11.09 5.05
N LEU A 253 -5.14 10.30 5.78
CA LEU A 253 -5.21 8.83 5.65
C LEU A 253 -6.49 8.34 4.96
N THR A 254 -7.59 9.09 5.11
CA THR A 254 -8.85 8.82 4.41
C THR A 254 -9.02 9.82 3.27
N ALA A 255 -9.51 9.37 2.11
CA ALA A 255 -9.78 10.26 0.98
C ALA A 255 -10.69 11.40 1.44
N SER A 256 -10.13 12.61 1.56
CA SER A 256 -10.90 13.79 1.90
C SER A 256 -11.54 14.32 0.62
N VAL A 257 -12.87 14.29 0.59
CA VAL A 257 -13.63 14.84 -0.53
C VAL A 257 -13.63 16.35 -0.38
N ILE A 258 -12.63 17.01 -0.95
CA ILE A 258 -12.56 18.47 -1.02
C ILE A 258 -13.32 18.89 -2.28
N ARG A 259 -14.46 19.58 -2.10
CA ARG A 259 -15.17 20.23 -3.20
C ARG A 259 -14.39 21.47 -3.62
N ASP A 260 -13.85 21.45 -4.84
CA ASP A 260 -13.31 22.66 -5.45
C ASP A 260 -14.48 23.62 -5.77
N LEU A 261 -14.49 24.77 -5.10
CA LEU A 261 -15.52 25.81 -5.18
C LEU A 261 -15.69 26.36 -6.62
N ASN A 262 -14.66 26.24 -7.45
CA ASN A 262 -14.66 26.78 -8.81
C ASN A 262 -15.07 25.78 -9.89
N SER A 263 -14.92 24.47 -9.66
CA SER A 263 -15.19 23.45 -10.68
C SER A 263 -16.38 22.54 -10.36
N LYS A 264 -16.97 22.61 -9.15
CA LYS A 264 -18.05 21.71 -8.67
C LYS A 264 -17.75 20.21 -8.83
N ASN A 265 -16.50 19.85 -9.13
CA ASN A 265 -16.10 18.47 -9.38
C ASN A 265 -15.56 17.85 -8.09
N PHE A 266 -15.89 16.57 -7.90
CA PHE A 266 -15.33 15.76 -6.83
C PHE A 266 -14.03 15.13 -7.33
N VAL A 267 -12.91 15.45 -6.69
CA VAL A 267 -11.65 14.75 -6.92
C VAL A 267 -11.62 13.53 -6.01
N ILE A 268 -11.46 12.36 -6.59
CA ILE A 268 -11.34 11.08 -5.88
C ILE A 268 -9.96 10.54 -6.18
N GLU A 269 -9.14 10.39 -5.15
CA GLU A 269 -7.88 9.67 -5.24
C GLU A 269 -8.16 8.18 -5.06
N GLY A 270 -7.92 7.38 -6.11
CA GLY A 270 -8.04 5.94 -6.01
C GLY A 270 -7.63 5.23 -7.30
N HIS A 271 -6.76 4.22 -7.18
CA HIS A 271 -6.30 3.39 -8.29
C HIS A 271 -6.60 1.90 -8.06
N VAL A 272 -6.67 1.17 -9.19
CA VAL A 272 -7.18 -0.20 -9.34
C VAL A 272 -6.02 -1.19 -9.47
N GLY A 273 -6.09 -2.33 -8.77
CA GLY A 273 -4.99 -3.30 -8.59
C GLY A 273 -5.08 -4.58 -9.45
N LEU A 274 -3.91 -5.23 -9.58
CA LEU A 274 -3.52 -6.38 -10.41
C LEU A 274 -4.60 -7.45 -10.73
N HIS A 275 -4.72 -7.80 -12.02
CA HIS A 275 -5.93 -8.39 -12.61
C HIS A 275 -5.86 -9.83 -13.18
N LYS A 276 -4.75 -10.59 -13.13
CA LYS A 276 -4.66 -11.86 -13.89
C LYS A 276 -5.00 -13.16 -13.12
N CYS A 277 -4.81 -13.25 -11.79
CA CYS A 277 -5.03 -14.51 -11.04
C CYS A 277 -5.98 -14.39 -9.84
N ARG A 278 -7.04 -15.23 -9.79
CA ARG A 278 -8.03 -15.30 -8.70
C ARG A 278 -8.12 -16.73 -8.13
N PRO A 279 -7.19 -17.15 -7.25
CA PRO A 279 -7.21 -18.49 -6.72
C PRO A 279 -8.45 -18.74 -5.85
N ARG A 280 -9.02 -19.95 -5.96
CA ARG A 280 -10.07 -20.45 -5.07
C ARG A 280 -9.51 -21.58 -4.22
N LEU A 281 -9.99 -21.65 -2.98
CA LEU A 281 -9.64 -22.73 -2.07
C LEU A 281 -10.25 -24.04 -2.58
N SER A 282 -9.48 -25.12 -2.51
CA SER A 282 -9.98 -26.48 -2.69
C SER A 282 -10.81 -26.91 -1.49
N GLU A 283 -11.66 -27.91 -1.68
CA GLU A 283 -12.56 -28.41 -0.63
C GLU A 283 -11.76 -28.97 0.55
N ASN A 284 -10.74 -29.80 0.28
CA ASN A 284 -9.82 -30.33 1.31
C ASN A 284 -9.11 -29.21 2.12
N ALA A 285 -8.66 -28.15 1.43
CA ALA A 285 -8.06 -26.98 2.10
C ALA A 285 -9.05 -26.28 3.03
N SER A 286 -10.32 -26.15 2.60
CA SER A 286 -11.36 -25.51 3.40
C SER A 286 -11.69 -26.29 4.68
N GLU A 287 -11.72 -27.63 4.60
CA GLU A 287 -11.96 -28.48 5.76
C GLU A 287 -10.80 -28.42 6.77
N LYS A 288 -9.56 -28.44 6.27
CA LYS A 288 -8.37 -28.32 7.10
C LYS A 288 -8.35 -27.00 7.88
N LEU A 289 -8.66 -25.89 7.19
CA LEU A 289 -8.75 -24.56 7.80
C LEU A 289 -9.88 -24.48 8.84
N ARG A 290 -11.04 -25.05 8.54
CA ARG A 290 -12.18 -25.11 9.47
C ARG A 290 -11.82 -25.87 10.74
N ASN A 291 -11.27 -27.07 10.61
CA ASN A 291 -10.94 -27.93 11.74
C ASN A 291 -9.87 -27.27 12.63
N GLN A 292 -8.83 -26.69 12.04
CA GLN A 292 -7.80 -25.96 12.76
C GLN A 292 -8.36 -24.73 13.50
N TYR A 293 -9.24 -23.95 12.86
CA TYR A 293 -9.89 -22.80 13.50
C TYR A 293 -10.74 -23.21 14.71
N VAL A 294 -11.51 -24.29 14.58
CA VAL A 294 -12.31 -24.83 15.69
C VAL A 294 -11.42 -25.29 16.84
N LEU A 295 -10.33 -26.00 16.56
CA LEU A 295 -9.36 -26.44 17.58
C LEU A 295 -8.75 -25.25 18.32
N MET A 296 -8.31 -24.21 17.60
CA MET A 296 -7.76 -22.99 18.22
C MET A 296 -8.78 -22.29 19.12
N ARG A 297 -10.03 -22.18 18.66
CA ARG A 297 -11.11 -21.55 19.43
C ARG A 297 -11.46 -22.34 20.69
N ASN A 298 -11.54 -23.66 20.57
CA ASN A 298 -11.83 -24.53 21.70
C ASN A 298 -10.70 -24.50 22.75
N GLY A 299 -9.44 -24.48 22.30
CA GLY A 299 -8.27 -24.41 23.20
C GLY A 299 -8.26 -23.16 24.07
N ILE A 300 -8.60 -21.99 23.51
CA ILE A 300 -8.70 -20.75 24.29
C ILE A 300 -9.87 -20.79 25.29
N ASN A 301 -11.03 -21.32 24.88
CA ASN A 301 -12.17 -21.40 25.80
C ASN A 301 -11.86 -22.29 27.02
N ILE A 302 -11.21 -23.44 26.80
CA ILE A 302 -10.79 -24.34 27.88
C ILE A 302 -9.83 -23.60 28.83
N TYR A 303 -8.86 -22.88 28.27
CA TYR A 303 -7.90 -22.09 29.03
C TYR A 303 -8.55 -20.96 29.85
N GLU A 304 -9.53 -20.24 29.29
CA GLU A 304 -10.27 -19.21 30.01
C GLU A 304 -11.08 -19.80 31.17
N HIS A 305 -11.62 -21.01 31.02
CA HIS A 305 -12.30 -21.73 32.08
C HIS A 305 -11.37 -22.20 33.19
N GLU A 306 -10.15 -22.65 32.86
CA GLU A 306 -9.17 -23.15 33.84
C GLU A 306 -8.54 -22.03 34.68
N ILE A 307 -8.27 -20.86 34.08
CA ILE A 307 -7.57 -19.76 34.76
C ILE A 307 -8.52 -18.69 35.29
N GLY A 308 -9.79 -18.72 34.86
CA GLY A 308 -10.81 -17.74 35.26
C GLY A 308 -10.51 -16.31 34.77
N LYS A 309 -9.54 -16.15 33.88
CA LYS A 309 -9.18 -14.87 33.25
C LYS A 309 -9.40 -14.97 31.75
N LYS A 310 -10.17 -14.02 31.22
CA LYS A 310 -10.36 -13.87 29.77
C LYS A 310 -9.03 -13.54 29.12
N THR A 311 -8.76 -14.19 27.99
CA THR A 311 -7.64 -13.84 27.13
C THR A 311 -7.87 -12.46 26.52
N THR A 312 -6.78 -11.73 26.29
CA THR A 312 -6.85 -10.34 25.79
C THR A 312 -7.22 -10.25 24.31
N ILE A 313 -7.13 -11.34 23.54
CA ILE A 313 -7.37 -11.37 22.09
C ILE A 313 -8.37 -12.48 21.74
N PRO A 314 -9.65 -12.15 21.48
CA PRO A 314 -10.65 -13.16 21.12
C PRO A 314 -10.44 -13.71 19.71
N ILE A 315 -10.63 -15.02 19.54
CA ILE A 315 -10.64 -15.67 18.22
C ILE A 315 -11.95 -15.34 17.50
N THR A 316 -11.89 -14.49 16.48
CA THR A 316 -13.06 -14.04 15.70
C THR A 316 -13.06 -14.59 14.29
N VAL A 317 -14.21 -14.52 13.60
CA VAL A 317 -14.34 -14.93 12.19
C VAL A 317 -13.40 -14.14 11.27
N ARG A 318 -13.00 -12.92 11.67
CA ARG A 318 -12.01 -12.10 10.94
C ARG A 318 -10.64 -12.78 10.86
N GLN A 319 -10.27 -13.59 11.85
CA GLN A 319 -9.02 -14.34 11.83
C GLN A 319 -9.07 -15.49 10.82
N LEU A 320 -10.20 -16.20 10.74
CA LEU A 320 -10.42 -17.20 9.69
C LEU A 320 -10.41 -16.55 8.30
N GLU A 321 -11.04 -15.38 8.17
CA GLU A 321 -11.02 -14.62 6.91
C GLU A 321 -9.59 -14.17 6.54
N ALA A 322 -8.80 -13.73 7.51
CA ALA A 322 -7.39 -13.37 7.29
C ALA A 322 -6.55 -14.59 6.86
N LEU A 323 -6.75 -15.74 7.50
CA LEU A 323 -6.07 -16.99 7.17
C LEU A 323 -6.38 -17.45 5.73
N ILE A 324 -7.64 -17.32 5.31
CA ILE A 324 -8.08 -17.55 3.93
C ILE A 324 -7.34 -16.63 2.95
N ARG A 325 -7.23 -15.32 3.26
CA ARG A 325 -6.52 -14.37 2.40
C ARG A 325 -5.03 -14.67 2.29
N ILE A 326 -4.38 -15.06 3.40
CA ILE A 326 -2.97 -15.48 3.39
C ILE A 326 -2.79 -16.71 2.49
N ALA A 327 -3.65 -17.72 2.63
CA ALA A 327 -3.61 -18.92 1.77
C ALA A 327 -3.82 -18.57 0.29
N GLU A 328 -4.73 -17.64 -0.02
CA GLU A 328 -4.93 -17.12 -1.38
C GLU A 328 -3.70 -16.37 -1.90
N SER A 329 -3.05 -15.55 -1.07
CA SER A 329 -1.84 -14.82 -1.47
C SER A 329 -0.67 -15.76 -1.79
N LEU A 330 -0.49 -16.83 -1.00
CA LEU A 330 0.49 -17.88 -1.27
C LEU A 330 0.15 -18.63 -2.56
N ALA A 331 -1.14 -18.90 -2.79
CA ALA A 331 -1.59 -19.51 -4.05
C ALA A 331 -1.35 -18.61 -5.26
N LYS A 332 -1.42 -17.28 -5.13
CA LYS A 332 -1.05 -16.36 -6.21
C LYS A 332 0.44 -16.38 -6.53
N MET A 333 1.31 -16.58 -5.54
CA MET A 333 2.77 -16.60 -5.74
C MET A 333 3.25 -17.89 -6.45
N ARG A 334 2.66 -19.03 -6.10
CA ARG A 334 3.12 -20.37 -6.54
C ARG A 334 2.16 -21.09 -7.49
N LEU A 335 0.98 -20.54 -7.75
CA LEU A 335 -0.14 -21.23 -8.41
C LEU A 335 -0.56 -22.54 -7.70
N SER A 336 -0.29 -22.67 -6.38
CA SER A 336 -0.56 -23.91 -5.61
C SER A 336 -1.03 -23.65 -4.17
N SER A 337 -1.90 -24.53 -3.64
CA SER A 337 -2.59 -24.38 -2.35
C SER A 337 -1.78 -24.89 -1.16
N PHE A 338 -0.78 -24.12 -0.69
CA PHE A 338 -0.07 -24.41 0.56
C PHE A 338 -0.77 -23.78 1.76
N VAL A 339 -1.72 -24.53 2.34
CA VAL A 339 -2.46 -24.11 3.54
C VAL A 339 -1.59 -24.18 4.81
N ASP A 340 -0.65 -25.11 4.86
CA ASP A 340 0.13 -25.41 6.06
C ASP A 340 1.10 -24.29 6.45
N GLU A 341 1.71 -23.64 5.46
CA GLU A 341 2.58 -22.49 5.72
C GLU A 341 1.78 -21.28 6.21
N ALA A 342 0.55 -21.08 5.69
CA ALA A 342 -0.35 -20.03 6.17
C ALA A 342 -0.72 -20.25 7.65
N LEU A 343 -1.03 -21.50 8.02
CA LEU A 343 -1.28 -21.87 9.42
C LEU A 343 -0.05 -21.61 10.29
N ARG A 344 1.15 -22.03 9.85
CA ARG A 344 2.40 -21.80 10.58
C ARG A 344 2.64 -20.31 10.85
N LEU A 345 2.54 -19.46 9.83
CA LEU A 345 2.69 -18.01 9.97
C LEU A 345 1.66 -17.41 10.94
N PHE A 346 0.41 -17.89 10.85
CA PHE A 346 -0.66 -17.45 11.73
C PHE A 346 -0.41 -17.84 13.20
N HIS A 347 0.07 -19.07 13.45
CA HIS A 347 0.45 -19.52 14.79
C HIS A 347 1.56 -18.69 15.41
N VAL A 348 2.60 -18.34 14.64
CA VAL A 348 3.68 -17.46 15.12
C VAL A 348 3.13 -16.10 15.57
N SER A 349 2.20 -15.51 14.81
CA SER A 349 1.61 -14.21 15.18
C SER A 349 0.70 -14.30 16.43
N THR A 350 -0.07 -15.39 16.56
CA THR A 350 -0.95 -15.62 17.72
C THR A 350 -0.11 -15.85 18.98
N PHE A 351 0.96 -16.65 18.88
CA PHE A 351 1.87 -16.95 19.98
C PHE A 351 2.66 -15.73 20.45
N ALA A 352 3.20 -14.94 19.52
CA ALA A 352 3.93 -13.70 19.84
C ALA A 352 3.02 -12.67 20.54
N SER A 353 1.76 -12.57 20.11
CA SER A 353 0.77 -11.67 20.72
C SER A 353 0.35 -12.14 22.11
N ALA A 354 0.20 -13.45 22.32
CA ALA A 354 -0.08 -14.04 23.63
C ALA A 354 1.10 -13.88 24.61
N SER A 355 2.34 -13.94 24.10
CA SER A 355 3.56 -13.77 24.91
C SER A 355 3.84 -12.31 25.29
N SER A 356 3.36 -11.35 24.49
CA SER A 356 3.50 -9.92 24.78
C SER A 356 2.53 -9.44 25.87
N GLY A 357 1.50 -10.24 26.19
CA GLY A 357 0.69 -10.08 27.40
C GLY A 357 1.29 -10.89 28.55
N ASN A 358 1.25 -10.35 29.78
CA ASN A 358 1.79 -10.96 31.00
C ASN A 358 1.59 -12.50 31.05
N LEU A 359 2.70 -13.23 31.10
CA LEU A 359 2.79 -14.67 30.90
C LEU A 359 2.54 -15.50 32.18
N THR A 360 1.39 -16.17 32.24
CA THR A 360 1.22 -17.45 32.95
C THR A 360 0.21 -18.32 32.19
N GLY A 361 0.68 -19.28 31.39
CA GLY A 361 -0.19 -20.35 30.84
C GLY A 361 -0.04 -20.75 29.36
N ILE A 362 1.02 -20.35 28.66
CA ILE A 362 1.22 -20.70 27.23
C ILE A 362 1.64 -22.18 26.99
N GLU A 363 1.33 -23.10 27.90
CA GLU A 363 1.64 -24.53 27.70
C GLU A 363 0.64 -25.25 26.77
N GLY A 364 -0.50 -24.63 26.44
CA GLY A 364 -1.59 -25.26 25.67
C GLY A 364 -1.49 -25.22 24.13
N PHE A 365 -0.40 -24.69 23.53
CA PHE A 365 -0.32 -24.47 22.07
C PHE A 365 0.82 -25.21 21.34
N ILE A 366 1.43 -26.20 21.99
CA ILE A 366 2.32 -27.15 21.32
C ILE A 366 1.47 -28.21 20.59
N THR A 367 1.97 -28.88 19.54
CA THR A 367 1.21 -29.94 18.85
C THR A 367 0.70 -30.98 19.87
N PHE A 368 -0.43 -31.66 19.59
CA PHE A 368 -0.98 -32.65 20.53
C PHE A 368 0.04 -33.75 20.90
N ASP A 369 0.96 -34.06 19.99
CA ASP A 369 2.05 -35.00 20.24
C ASP A 369 3.14 -34.38 21.13
N ASP A 370 3.58 -33.15 20.86
CA ASP A 370 4.56 -32.48 21.72
C ASP A 370 4.04 -32.23 23.15
N GLN A 371 2.75 -31.93 23.33
CA GLN A 371 2.15 -31.79 24.67
C GLN A 371 2.15 -33.10 25.45
N LYS A 372 1.89 -34.23 24.76
CA LYS A 372 1.98 -35.56 25.35
C LYS A 372 3.42 -35.90 25.72
N GLU A 373 4.39 -35.53 24.88
CA GLU A 373 5.80 -35.72 25.20
C GLU A 373 6.22 -34.90 26.42
N VAL A 374 5.84 -33.62 26.47
CA VAL A 374 6.09 -32.72 27.61
C VAL A 374 5.48 -33.28 28.90
N THR A 375 4.21 -33.69 28.89
CA THR A 375 3.56 -34.28 30.09
C THR A 375 4.12 -35.65 30.47
N ARG A 376 4.60 -36.45 29.51
CA ARG A 376 5.31 -37.72 29.79
C ARG A 376 6.65 -37.47 30.47
N ILE A 377 7.45 -36.55 29.94
CA ILE A 377 8.74 -36.16 30.52
C ILE A 377 8.52 -35.57 31.92
N GLU A 378 7.56 -34.67 32.10
CA GLU A 378 7.25 -34.07 33.41
C GLU A 378 6.83 -35.13 34.44
N LYS A 379 5.97 -36.09 34.07
CA LYS A 379 5.59 -37.21 34.96
C LYS A 379 6.77 -38.11 35.30
N GLN A 380 7.67 -38.38 34.35
CA GLN A 380 8.86 -39.19 34.58
C GLN A 380 9.86 -38.48 35.51
N ILE A 381 10.08 -37.18 35.32
CA ILE A 381 10.88 -36.34 36.22
C ILE A 381 10.25 -36.37 37.62
N ARG A 382 8.94 -36.10 37.76
CA ARG A 382 8.26 -36.12 39.07
C ARG A 382 8.24 -37.49 39.77
N ARG A 383 8.35 -38.60 39.03
CA ARG A 383 8.45 -39.94 39.62
C ARG A 383 9.87 -40.30 40.05
N ARG A 384 10.89 -39.85 39.31
CA ARG A 384 12.30 -40.16 39.60
C ARG A 384 12.90 -39.26 40.68
N PHE A 385 12.58 -37.97 40.68
CA PHE A 385 13.11 -37.03 41.67
C PHE A 385 12.19 -36.95 42.88
N ILE A 386 12.65 -37.49 44.00
CA ILE A 386 11.98 -37.33 45.30
C ILE A 386 12.20 -35.87 45.76
N ILE A 387 11.24 -35.31 46.49
CA ILE A 387 11.36 -33.95 47.05
C ILE A 387 12.62 -33.88 47.92
N GLY A 388 13.47 -32.88 47.69
CA GLY A 388 14.76 -32.68 48.36
C GLY A 388 15.96 -33.38 47.72
N SER A 389 15.77 -34.23 46.70
CA SER A 389 16.88 -34.85 45.97
C SER A 389 17.63 -33.85 45.09
N GLN A 390 18.95 -34.03 44.97
CA GLN A 390 19.83 -33.16 44.18
C GLN A 390 20.43 -33.95 43.01
N VAL A 391 20.25 -33.48 41.78
CA VAL A 391 20.80 -34.14 40.59
C VAL A 391 21.35 -33.09 39.62
N SER A 392 22.42 -33.43 38.89
CA SER A 392 23.01 -32.55 37.90
C SER A 392 22.15 -32.46 36.64
N GLU A 393 22.00 -31.25 36.09
CA GLU A 393 21.20 -31.03 34.88
C GLU A 393 21.66 -31.89 33.69
N LEU A 394 22.97 -32.04 33.53
CA LEU A 394 23.56 -32.84 32.46
C LEU A 394 23.19 -34.33 32.54
N ALA A 395 23.09 -34.89 33.75
CA ALA A 395 22.69 -36.29 33.91
C ALA A 395 21.22 -36.49 33.49
N ILE A 396 20.35 -35.52 33.84
CA ILE A 396 18.94 -35.54 33.44
C ILE A 396 18.83 -35.49 31.92
N VAL A 397 19.54 -34.56 31.28
CA VAL A 397 19.50 -34.39 29.83
C VAL A 397 20.01 -35.64 29.11
N GLN A 398 21.12 -36.23 29.55
CA GLN A 398 21.67 -37.45 28.97
C GLN A 398 20.73 -38.66 29.10
N ASP A 399 20.10 -38.84 30.26
CA ASP A 399 19.15 -39.94 30.52
C ASP A 399 17.93 -39.89 29.58
N PHE A 400 17.43 -38.69 29.28
CA PHE A 400 16.28 -38.50 28.40
C PHE A 400 16.66 -38.50 26.91
N ILE A 401 17.89 -38.10 26.56
CA ILE A 401 18.44 -38.29 25.21
C ILE A 401 18.55 -39.77 24.88
N GLN A 402 19.00 -40.61 25.82
CA GLN A 402 19.06 -42.07 25.64
C GLN A 402 17.67 -42.71 25.40
N GLN A 403 16.59 -42.04 25.84
CA GLN A 403 15.20 -42.47 25.64
C GLN A 403 14.57 -41.90 24.35
N ASN A 404 15.38 -41.33 23.44
CA ASN A 404 14.96 -40.71 22.18
C ASN A 404 14.07 -39.46 22.33
N TYR A 405 14.18 -38.71 23.43
CA TYR A 405 13.55 -37.40 23.52
C TYR A 405 14.44 -36.30 22.96
N SER A 406 13.83 -35.29 22.32
CA SER A 406 14.56 -34.12 21.83
C SER A 406 15.13 -33.30 22.98
N GLU A 407 16.41 -32.95 22.87
CA GLU A 407 17.12 -32.09 23.82
C GLU A 407 16.37 -30.76 24.06
N ARG A 408 15.80 -30.18 23.01
CA ARG A 408 15.02 -28.93 23.09
C ARG A 408 13.76 -29.08 23.95
N THR A 409 13.10 -30.23 23.92
CA THR A 409 11.89 -30.50 24.70
C THR A 409 12.22 -30.68 26.17
N ILE A 410 13.35 -31.31 26.48
CA ILE A 410 13.82 -31.52 27.86
C ILE A 410 14.13 -30.18 28.54
N TYR A 411 14.92 -29.30 27.90
CA TYR A 411 15.21 -27.98 28.45
C TYR A 411 13.94 -27.13 28.63
N LYS A 412 12.97 -27.22 27.72
CA LYS A 412 11.67 -26.55 27.87
C LYS A 412 10.93 -27.00 29.13
N VAL A 413 10.88 -28.31 29.39
CA VAL A 413 10.25 -28.89 30.59
C VAL A 413 10.98 -28.43 31.86
N LEU A 414 12.31 -28.51 31.88
CA LEU A 414 13.12 -28.07 33.03
C LEU A 414 12.90 -26.58 33.34
N HIS A 415 12.97 -25.70 32.33
CA HIS A 415 12.69 -24.28 32.50
C HIS A 415 11.23 -23.98 32.90
N ALA A 416 10.27 -24.81 32.49
CA ALA A 416 8.88 -24.69 32.95
C ALA A 416 8.75 -25.05 34.43
N MET A 417 9.35 -26.16 34.86
CA MET A 417 9.35 -26.59 36.27
C MET A 417 10.10 -25.61 37.19
N ILE A 418 11.18 -24.99 36.72
CA ILE A 418 11.91 -23.95 37.45
C ILE A 418 11.06 -22.68 37.60
N ARG A 419 10.36 -22.25 36.54
CA ARG A 419 9.45 -21.10 36.60
C ARG A 419 8.26 -21.33 37.52
N ARG A 420 7.75 -22.57 37.61
CA ARG A 420 6.70 -22.97 38.55
C ARG A 420 7.17 -23.04 40.00
N GLY A 421 8.49 -23.09 40.23
CA GLY A 421 9.09 -23.25 41.55
C GLY A 421 9.10 -24.70 42.06
N ASP A 422 8.88 -25.68 41.18
CA ASP A 422 8.98 -27.11 41.53
C ASP A 422 10.44 -27.53 41.72
N ILE A 423 11.36 -26.92 40.95
CA ILE A 423 12.79 -27.21 40.92
C ILE A 423 13.59 -25.90 41.04
N GLN A 424 14.69 -25.90 41.78
CA GLN A 424 15.59 -24.75 41.93
C GLN A 424 17.04 -25.11 41.59
N TYR A 425 17.75 -24.17 40.98
CA TYR A 425 19.20 -24.28 40.77
C TYR A 425 19.98 -24.07 42.07
N ARG A 426 21.00 -24.88 42.27
CA ARG A 426 22.01 -24.72 43.32
C ARG A 426 23.41 -24.87 42.70
N ILE A 427 24.38 -24.13 43.25
CA ILE A 427 25.79 -24.11 42.82
C ILE A 427 25.94 -23.78 41.32
N GLN A 428 26.03 -22.48 40.99
CA GLN A 428 26.39 -21.99 39.65
C GLN A 428 25.62 -22.69 38.50
N HIS A 429 24.31 -22.89 38.65
CA HIS A 429 23.42 -23.50 37.65
C HIS A 429 23.75 -24.95 37.22
N LYS A 430 24.53 -25.71 38.01
CA LYS A 430 24.91 -27.09 37.63
C LYS A 430 24.04 -28.17 38.27
N ILE A 431 23.43 -27.89 39.42
CA ILE A 431 22.65 -28.85 40.21
C ILE A 431 21.22 -28.37 40.36
N LEU A 432 20.27 -29.27 40.18
CA LEU A 432 18.83 -29.05 40.33
C LEU A 432 18.34 -29.76 41.59
N ILE A 433 17.55 -29.06 42.40
CA ILE A 433 16.90 -29.60 43.60
C ILE A 433 15.40 -29.46 43.46
N ARG A 434 14.67 -30.54 43.72
CA ARG A 434 13.21 -30.51 43.75
C ARG A 434 12.69 -30.02 45.10
N ILE A 435 11.84 -28.99 45.08
CA ILE A 435 11.30 -28.35 46.30
C ILE A 435 9.84 -28.74 46.54
N ARG A 436 9.06 -29.01 45.47
CA ARG A 436 7.62 -29.34 45.55
C ARG A 436 7.23 -30.58 44.75
#